data_AF-A0A3D0XQ06-F1
#
_entry.id   AF-A0A3D0XQ06-F1
#
_cell.length_a   1.000
_cell.length_b   1.000
_cell.length_c   1.000
_cell.angle_alpha   90.00
_cell.angle_beta   90.00
_cell.angle_gamma   90.00
#
_symmetry.space_group_name_H-M   'P 1'
#
loop_
_entity.id
_entity.type
_entity.pdbx_description
1 polymer ?
#
loop_
_entity_poly.entity_id
_entity_poly.type
_entity_poly.pdbx_seq_one_letter_code
_entity_poly.pdbx_strand_id
1 'polypeptide(L)'
;MNIELTWEERIQNYVEKTGFPDNIFIGGDNRVVGTWIMGNDYRVKSSYYGGYPPTYLRRIKALFPDKKNVLHIFSGKVDLETFPGGTVDIKAELNPTYIDDAQNLAKVPLGNYDLVLADPPYSVEDCEHYGTTMVKRNKVMRALQRLKAGSHIVWLDQVLPMYRKDEFSVEATIGMWKSTNHRFRGITIFRKK
;
A
#
# COMPACT_ATOMS: atom_id res chain seq x y z
N MET A 1 2.54 8.58 23.99
CA MET A 1 3.02 9.13 22.70
C MET A 1 3.59 7.97 21.90
N ASN A 2 3.06 7.66 20.71
CA ASN A 2 3.73 6.72 19.82
C ASN A 2 5.00 7.43 19.31
N ILE A 3 6.16 6.84 19.57
CA ILE A 3 7.43 7.33 19.02
C ILE A 3 7.42 6.98 17.54
N GLU A 4 7.54 7.98 16.68
CA GLU A 4 7.65 7.76 15.24
C GLU A 4 9.07 7.32 14.90
N LEU A 5 9.18 6.19 14.20
CA LEU A 5 10.48 5.63 13.83
C LEU A 5 11.10 6.35 12.63
N THR A 6 12.42 6.50 12.65
CA THR A 6 13.20 6.97 11.50
C THR A 6 13.27 5.91 10.40
N TRP A 7 13.70 6.28 9.19
CA TRP A 7 13.83 5.32 8.11
C TRP A 7 14.93 4.28 8.36
N GLU A 8 16.01 4.66 9.06
CA GLU A 8 17.06 3.75 9.51
C GLU A 8 16.49 2.67 10.44
N GLU A 9 15.71 3.07 11.45
CA GLU A 9 15.07 2.14 12.39
C GLU A 9 14.06 1.22 11.69
N ARG A 10 13.30 1.75 10.72
CA ARG A 10 12.37 0.97 9.90
C ARG A 10 13.08 -0.06 9.04
N ILE A 11 14.18 0.32 8.39
CA ILE A 11 14.99 -0.58 7.56
C ILE A 11 15.62 -1.65 8.44
N GLN A 12 16.14 -1.29 9.62
CA GLN A 12 16.70 -2.26 10.56
C GLN A 12 15.66 -3.29 11.00
N ASN A 13 14.47 -2.85 11.46
CA ASN A 13 13.40 -3.77 11.82
C ASN A 13 12.91 -4.59 10.61
N TYR A 14 12.90 -4.00 9.41
CA TYR A 14 12.60 -4.74 8.19
C TYR A 14 13.57 -5.89 7.96
N VAL A 15 14.88 -5.65 8.05
CA VAL A 15 15.91 -6.69 7.89
C VAL A 15 15.74 -7.77 8.96
N GLU A 16 15.55 -7.39 10.22
CA GLU A 16 15.36 -8.33 11.34
C GLU A 16 14.13 -9.23 11.18
N LYS A 17 12.99 -8.67 10.75
CA LYS A 17 11.73 -9.42 10.64
C LYS A 17 11.60 -10.22 9.35
N THR A 18 12.33 -9.84 8.31
CA THR A 18 12.17 -10.46 6.97
C THR A 18 13.37 -11.28 6.52
N GLY A 19 14.56 -11.02 7.07
CA GLY A 19 15.81 -11.67 6.68
C GLY A 19 16.35 -11.21 5.32
N PHE A 20 15.90 -10.07 4.79
CA PHE A 20 16.37 -9.53 3.50
C PHE A 20 17.25 -8.29 3.70
N PRO A 21 18.56 -8.44 3.95
CA PRO A 21 19.48 -7.31 4.04
C PRO A 21 19.66 -6.62 2.67
N ASP A 22 19.99 -5.34 2.69
CA ASP A 22 20.41 -4.50 1.55
C ASP A 22 19.47 -4.43 0.35
N ASN A 23 18.25 -4.95 0.46
CA ASN A 23 17.27 -4.89 -0.61
C ASN A 23 16.55 -3.53 -0.71
N ILE A 24 16.67 -2.72 0.35
CA ILE A 24 16.27 -1.33 0.45
C ILE A 24 17.31 -0.58 1.29
N PHE A 25 17.54 0.68 0.96
CA PHE A 25 18.49 1.56 1.63
C PHE A 25 18.11 3.02 1.42
N ILE A 26 18.68 3.94 2.21
CA ILE A 26 18.50 5.38 2.01
C ILE A 26 19.42 5.82 0.88
N GLY A 27 18.84 6.33 -0.21
CA GLY A 27 19.57 6.86 -1.36
C GLY A 27 20.17 8.24 -1.07
N GLY A 28 21.04 8.71 -1.99
CA GLY A 28 21.73 9.99 -1.84
C GLY A 28 20.83 11.24 -1.85
N ASP A 29 19.55 11.08 -2.18
CA ASP A 29 18.53 12.12 -2.10
C ASP A 29 17.62 12.01 -0.87
N ASN A 30 18.06 11.22 0.13
CA ASN A 30 17.37 10.93 1.39
C ASN A 30 16.04 10.19 1.27
N ARG A 31 15.75 9.57 0.11
CA ARG A 31 14.59 8.68 -0.05
C ARG A 31 15.02 7.23 0.11
N VAL A 32 14.14 6.39 0.66
CA VAL A 32 14.36 4.95 0.67
C VAL A 32 14.12 4.40 -0.73
N VAL A 33 15.11 3.70 -1.27
CA VAL A 33 15.08 3.08 -2.59
C VAL A 33 15.48 1.62 -2.50
N GLY A 34 15.12 0.82 -3.48
CA GLY A 34 15.51 -0.59 -3.53
C GLY A 34 14.62 -1.44 -4.41
N THR A 35 14.77 -2.76 -4.30
CA THR A 35 13.98 -3.72 -5.08
C THR A 35 13.54 -4.90 -4.23
N TRP A 36 12.27 -5.26 -4.33
CA TRP A 36 11.70 -6.49 -3.81
C TRP A 36 11.52 -7.49 -4.93
N ILE A 37 12.34 -8.53 -4.91
CA ILE A 37 12.12 -9.72 -5.73
C ILE A 37 11.32 -10.69 -4.90
N MET A 38 10.11 -10.99 -5.34
CA MET A 38 9.25 -11.96 -4.69
C MET A 38 9.50 -13.35 -5.26
N GLY A 39 9.40 -14.35 -4.39
CA GLY A 39 9.51 -15.74 -4.78
C GLY A 39 8.25 -16.23 -5.49
N ASN A 40 8.39 -17.35 -6.18
CA ASN A 40 7.31 -17.96 -6.95
C ASN A 40 6.37 -18.76 -6.04
N ASP A 41 5.56 -18.09 -5.24
CA ASP A 41 4.49 -18.73 -4.48
C ASP A 41 3.15 -18.50 -5.18
N TYR A 42 2.69 -19.53 -5.91
CA TYR A 42 1.42 -19.53 -6.63
C TYR A 42 0.21 -19.80 -5.72
N ARG A 43 0.42 -20.03 -4.42
CA ARG A 43 -0.66 -20.30 -3.45
C ARG A 43 -1.20 -18.99 -2.90
N VAL A 44 -2.06 -18.32 -3.66
CA VAL A 44 -2.85 -17.21 -3.10
C VAL A 44 -3.89 -17.83 -2.17
N LYS A 45 -3.79 -17.61 -0.85
CA LYS A 45 -4.72 -18.18 0.15
C LYS A 45 -6.18 -17.86 -0.18
N SER A 46 -6.45 -16.65 -0.66
CA SER A 46 -7.71 -16.30 -1.30
C SER A 46 -7.54 -16.52 -2.80
N SER A 47 -8.30 -17.43 -3.41
CA SER A 47 -8.35 -17.61 -4.88
C SER A 47 -8.92 -16.38 -5.62
N TYR A 48 -8.95 -15.21 -4.97
CA TYR A 48 -9.47 -13.97 -5.47
C TYR A 48 -8.43 -13.28 -6.34
N TYR A 49 -8.83 -12.91 -7.56
CA TYR A 49 -7.96 -12.20 -8.48
C TYR A 49 -7.48 -10.89 -7.86
N GLY A 50 -6.18 -10.60 -7.98
CA GLY A 50 -5.61 -9.33 -7.53
C GLY A 50 -5.33 -9.18 -6.04
N GLY A 51 -5.40 -10.26 -5.26
CA GLY A 51 -4.91 -10.22 -3.87
C GLY A 51 -3.44 -9.79 -3.80
N TYR A 52 -3.06 -9.20 -2.66
CA TYR A 52 -1.68 -8.77 -2.42
C TYR A 52 -0.68 -9.90 -2.72
N PRO A 53 0.47 -9.59 -3.35
CA PRO A 53 1.49 -10.59 -3.62
C PRO A 53 1.99 -11.30 -2.35
N PRO A 54 2.46 -12.56 -2.46
CA PRO A 54 3.04 -13.28 -1.33
C PRO A 54 4.13 -12.46 -0.62
N THR A 55 4.13 -12.49 0.70
CA THR A 55 5.05 -11.73 1.59
C THR A 55 4.93 -10.20 1.55
N TYR A 56 4.15 -9.61 0.64
CA TYR A 56 4.00 -8.15 0.54
C TYR A 56 3.56 -7.53 1.87
N LEU A 57 2.44 -8.00 2.42
CA LEU A 57 1.91 -7.47 3.68
C LEU A 57 2.87 -7.66 4.85
N ARG A 58 3.58 -8.80 4.91
CA ARG A 58 4.60 -9.07 5.94
C ARG A 58 5.75 -8.06 5.85
N ARG A 59 6.19 -7.75 4.63
CA ARG A 59 7.28 -6.79 4.37
C ARG A 59 6.85 -5.35 4.72
N ILE A 60 5.63 -4.94 4.37
CA ILE A 60 5.11 -3.61 4.76
C ILE A 60 4.91 -3.52 6.28
N LYS A 61 4.36 -4.55 6.92
CA LYS A 61 4.23 -4.61 8.38
C LYS A 61 5.58 -4.49 9.08
N ALA A 62 6.62 -5.07 8.50
CA ALA A 62 7.99 -4.94 9.02
C ALA A 62 8.59 -3.54 8.81
N LEU A 63 8.19 -2.79 7.77
CA LEU A 63 8.58 -1.38 7.61
C LEU A 63 7.83 -0.42 8.53
N PHE A 64 6.61 -0.79 8.93
CA PHE A 64 5.73 0.07 9.74
C PHE A 64 5.30 -0.60 11.05
N PRO A 65 6.24 -1.01 11.93
CA PRO A 65 5.89 -1.65 13.19
C PRO A 65 5.23 -0.68 14.20
N ASP A 66 5.39 0.62 14.01
CA ASP A 66 4.83 1.71 14.83
C ASP A 66 3.40 2.12 14.41
N LYS A 67 2.98 1.80 13.18
CA LYS A 67 1.66 2.16 12.66
C LYS A 67 0.64 1.10 13.05
N LYS A 68 -0.39 1.51 13.80
CA LYS A 68 -1.33 0.58 14.46
C LYS A 68 -2.72 0.58 13.82
N ASN A 69 -3.08 1.67 13.13
CA ASN A 69 -4.40 1.86 12.58
C ASN A 69 -4.30 1.87 11.05
N VAL A 70 -4.45 0.68 10.48
CA VAL A 70 -4.23 0.43 9.05
C VAL A 70 -5.54 0.42 8.28
N LEU A 71 -5.55 1.06 7.11
CA LEU A 71 -6.65 1.01 6.15
C LEU A 71 -6.18 0.41 4.84
N HIS A 72 -6.86 -0.61 4.35
CA HIS A 72 -6.65 -1.20 3.03
C HIS A 72 -7.73 -0.66 2.09
N ILE A 73 -7.34 0.08 1.05
CA ILE A 73 -8.27 0.56 0.01
C ILE A 73 -8.09 -0.25 -1.27
N PHE A 74 -9.17 -0.41 -2.04
CA PHE A 74 -9.25 -1.42 -3.12
C PHE A 74 -9.09 -2.84 -2.58
N SER A 75 -9.75 -3.13 -1.45
CA SER A 75 -9.34 -4.22 -0.58
C SER A 75 -9.52 -5.62 -1.16
N GLY A 76 -10.50 -5.85 -2.04
CA GLY A 76 -10.74 -7.20 -2.56
C GLY A 76 -10.93 -8.21 -1.40
N LYS A 77 -10.03 -9.21 -1.33
CA LYS A 77 -9.87 -10.09 -0.16
C LYS A 77 -8.45 -9.99 0.42
N VAL A 78 -8.31 -9.22 1.50
CA VAL A 78 -7.04 -9.00 2.22
C VAL A 78 -6.79 -10.09 3.27
N ASP A 79 -5.53 -10.53 3.41
CA ASP A 79 -5.08 -11.35 4.54
C ASP A 79 -4.91 -10.48 5.82
N LEU A 80 -6.03 -10.30 6.52
CA LEU A 80 -6.09 -9.52 7.76
C LEU A 80 -5.44 -10.23 8.96
N GLU A 81 -5.16 -11.53 8.89
CA GLU A 81 -4.36 -12.22 9.92
C GLU A 81 -2.91 -11.73 9.87
N THR A 82 -2.35 -11.61 8.66
CA THR A 82 -1.00 -11.09 8.47
C THR A 82 -0.91 -9.61 8.85
N PHE A 83 -1.83 -8.78 8.33
CA PHE A 83 -1.83 -7.34 8.61
C PHE A 83 -3.24 -6.80 8.89
N PRO A 84 -3.65 -6.78 10.17
CA PRO A 84 -4.96 -6.30 10.59
C PRO A 84 -5.21 -4.84 10.20
N GLY A 85 -6.46 -4.50 9.91
CA GLY A 85 -6.87 -3.15 9.55
C GLY A 85 -8.31 -3.08 9.07
N GLY A 86 -8.79 -1.87 8.81
CA GLY A 86 -10.06 -1.65 8.12
C GLY A 86 -9.91 -1.91 6.62
N THR A 87 -10.98 -2.33 5.96
CA THR A 87 -11.02 -2.57 4.51
C THR A 87 -12.06 -1.67 3.83
N VAL A 88 -11.73 -1.18 2.64
CA VAL A 88 -12.63 -0.37 1.80
C VAL A 88 -12.73 -1.01 0.43
N ASP A 89 -13.96 -1.32 0.05
CA ASP A 89 -14.30 -1.82 -1.29
C ASP A 89 -15.65 -1.25 -1.74
N ILE A 90 -15.84 -1.14 -3.06
CA ILE A 90 -17.13 -0.73 -3.64
C ILE A 90 -18.12 -1.89 -3.65
N LYS A 91 -17.62 -3.14 -3.60
CA LYS A 91 -18.39 -4.37 -3.65
C LYS A 91 -18.82 -4.83 -2.27
N ALA A 92 -20.11 -4.71 -1.99
CA ALA A 92 -20.70 -5.13 -0.72
C ALA A 92 -20.53 -6.64 -0.45
N GLU A 93 -20.55 -7.46 -1.50
CA GLU A 93 -20.42 -8.92 -1.42
C GLU A 93 -19.07 -9.41 -0.89
N LEU A 94 -18.06 -8.53 -0.87
CA LEU A 94 -16.75 -8.82 -0.28
C LEU A 94 -16.69 -8.57 1.23
N ASN A 95 -17.80 -8.09 1.82
CA ASN A 95 -17.95 -7.76 3.23
C ASN A 95 -16.82 -6.85 3.77
N PRO A 96 -16.50 -5.71 3.12
CA PRO A 96 -15.49 -4.79 3.63
C PRO A 96 -15.96 -4.09 4.92
N THR A 97 -15.03 -3.53 5.69
CA THR A 97 -15.38 -2.67 6.85
C THR A 97 -16.22 -1.46 6.40
N TYR A 98 -15.89 -0.89 5.24
CA TYR A 98 -16.64 0.20 4.63
C TYR A 98 -16.94 -0.10 3.16
N ILE A 99 -18.23 -0.02 2.80
CA ILE A 99 -18.67 -0.07 1.40
C ILE A 99 -18.64 1.35 0.84
N ASP A 100 -17.54 1.69 0.15
CA ASP A 100 -17.26 3.04 -0.34
C ASP A 100 -16.30 3.04 -1.56
N ASP A 101 -16.31 4.12 -2.34
CA ASP A 101 -15.38 4.32 -3.46
C ASP A 101 -14.11 4.99 -2.96
N ALA A 102 -12.95 4.36 -3.16
CA ALA A 102 -11.65 4.89 -2.78
C ALA A 102 -11.29 6.23 -3.46
N GLN A 103 -11.95 6.60 -4.57
CA GLN A 103 -11.82 7.92 -5.19
C GLN A 103 -12.49 9.03 -4.37
N ASN A 104 -13.39 8.69 -3.45
CA ASN A 104 -14.15 9.64 -2.64
C ASN A 104 -13.89 9.46 -1.13
N LEU A 105 -13.82 8.22 -0.62
CA LEU A 105 -13.65 7.86 0.80
C LEU A 105 -14.56 8.66 1.75
N ALA A 106 -15.82 8.86 1.36
CA ALA A 106 -16.78 9.74 2.04
C ALA A 106 -17.29 9.16 3.36
N LYS A 107 -17.36 7.83 3.48
CA LYS A 107 -17.89 7.11 4.64
C LYS A 107 -16.80 6.66 5.60
N VAL A 108 -15.53 6.80 5.22
CA VAL A 108 -14.39 6.31 5.99
C VAL A 108 -13.88 7.41 6.92
N PRO A 109 -13.78 7.16 8.24
CA PRO A 109 -13.23 8.12 9.19
C PRO A 109 -11.69 8.16 9.09
N LEU A 110 -11.16 8.76 8.02
CA LEU A 110 -9.73 8.76 7.68
C LEU A 110 -8.81 9.26 8.81
N GLY A 111 -9.31 10.16 9.67
CA GLY A 111 -8.57 10.62 10.84
C GLY A 111 -8.23 9.53 11.87
N ASN A 112 -8.82 8.35 11.77
CA ASN A 112 -8.52 7.22 12.67
C ASN A 112 -7.35 6.37 12.19
N TYR A 113 -6.85 6.58 10.96
CA TYR A 113 -5.84 5.74 10.33
C TYR A 113 -4.49 6.44 10.22
N ASP A 114 -3.42 5.73 10.54
CA ASP A 114 -2.03 6.20 10.48
C ASP A 114 -1.23 5.58 9.32
N LEU A 115 -1.77 4.54 8.69
CA LEU A 115 -1.22 3.90 7.49
C LEU A 115 -2.34 3.49 6.52
N VAL A 116 -2.19 3.84 5.25
CA VAL A 116 -3.07 3.40 4.17
C VAL A 116 -2.27 2.53 3.19
N LEU A 117 -2.79 1.35 2.84
CA LEU A 117 -2.26 0.54 1.76
C LEU A 117 -3.24 0.62 0.58
N ALA A 118 -2.72 1.02 -0.58
CA ALA A 118 -3.50 1.20 -1.80
C ALA A 118 -2.98 0.30 -2.90
N ASP A 119 -3.88 -0.51 -3.45
CA ASP A 119 -3.59 -1.43 -4.56
C ASP A 119 -4.66 -1.34 -5.66
N PRO A 120 -4.74 -0.21 -6.41
CA PRO A 120 -5.78 -0.03 -7.41
C PRO A 120 -5.60 -0.99 -8.60
N PRO A 121 -6.66 -1.21 -9.40
CA PRO A 121 -6.53 -1.81 -10.72
C PRO A 121 -5.50 -1.05 -11.58
N TYR A 122 -4.59 -1.77 -12.23
CA TYR A 122 -3.49 -1.16 -12.99
C TYR A 122 -3.82 -0.93 -14.46
N SER A 123 -4.80 -1.66 -14.99
CA SER A 123 -5.15 -1.67 -16.41
C SER A 123 -6.65 -1.87 -16.64
N VAL A 124 -7.08 -1.66 -17.88
CA VAL A 124 -8.48 -1.90 -18.31
C VAL A 124 -8.86 -3.37 -18.10
N GLU A 125 -7.96 -4.30 -18.39
CA GLU A 125 -8.14 -5.74 -18.15
C GLU A 125 -8.39 -6.04 -16.67
N ASP A 126 -7.61 -5.44 -15.76
CA ASP A 126 -7.85 -5.58 -14.32
C ASP A 126 -9.26 -5.07 -13.97
N CYS A 127 -9.63 -3.90 -14.50
CA CYS A 127 -10.94 -3.31 -14.31
C CYS A 127 -12.09 -4.21 -14.81
N GLU A 128 -11.94 -4.89 -15.95
CA GLU A 128 -12.90 -5.87 -16.47
C GLU A 128 -13.06 -7.04 -15.50
N HIS A 129 -11.96 -7.61 -14.99
CA HIS A 129 -12.02 -8.67 -13.96
C HIS A 129 -12.75 -8.21 -12.69
N TYR A 130 -12.57 -6.96 -12.29
CA TYR A 130 -13.25 -6.40 -11.13
C TYR A 130 -14.65 -5.86 -11.45
N GLY A 131 -15.07 -5.76 -12.71
CA GLY A 131 -16.32 -5.07 -13.08
C GLY A 131 -16.35 -3.60 -12.65
N THR A 132 -15.22 -2.89 -12.75
CA THR A 132 -15.07 -1.47 -12.37
C THR A 132 -14.51 -0.65 -13.54
N THR A 133 -14.50 0.68 -13.42
CA THR A 133 -13.81 1.55 -14.38
C THR A 133 -12.38 1.87 -13.93
N MET A 134 -11.52 2.31 -14.84
CA MET A 134 -10.18 2.80 -14.51
C MET A 134 -10.21 3.85 -13.40
N VAL A 135 -9.42 3.62 -12.35
CA VAL A 135 -9.32 4.50 -11.19
C VAL A 135 -8.64 5.81 -11.57
N LYS A 136 -9.29 6.93 -11.24
CA LYS A 136 -8.68 8.27 -11.31
C LYS A 136 -7.79 8.48 -10.09
N ARG A 137 -6.54 8.05 -10.19
CA ARG A 137 -5.56 8.03 -9.09
C ARG A 137 -5.38 9.39 -8.40
N ASN A 138 -5.46 10.49 -9.17
CA ASN A 138 -5.44 11.85 -8.64
C ASN A 138 -6.63 12.17 -7.72
N LYS A 139 -7.81 11.59 -7.96
CA LYS A 139 -8.96 11.72 -7.07
C LYS A 139 -8.74 10.96 -5.76
N VAL A 140 -8.16 9.76 -5.83
CA VAL A 140 -7.78 8.99 -4.63
C VAL A 140 -6.79 9.78 -3.78
N MET A 141 -5.71 10.29 -4.39
CA MET A 141 -4.73 11.13 -3.68
C MET A 141 -5.38 12.39 -3.08
N ARG A 142 -6.37 12.99 -3.76
CA ARG A 142 -7.15 14.11 -3.21
C ARG A 142 -8.01 13.69 -2.01
N ALA A 143 -8.67 12.53 -2.06
CA ALA A 143 -9.45 12.02 -0.93
C ALA A 143 -8.56 11.74 0.29
N LEU A 144 -7.36 11.19 0.07
CA LEU A 144 -6.38 10.90 1.11
C LEU A 144 -5.74 12.15 1.75
N GLN A 145 -5.96 13.36 1.21
CA GLN A 145 -5.53 14.61 1.87
C GLN A 145 -6.20 14.81 3.24
N ARG A 146 -7.32 14.13 3.49
CA ARG A 146 -8.04 14.17 4.78
C ARG A 146 -7.41 13.29 5.86
N LEU A 147 -6.34 12.57 5.57
CA LEU A 147 -5.54 11.88 6.58
C LEU A 147 -4.89 12.90 7.53
N LYS A 148 -4.56 12.45 8.73
CA LYS A 148 -3.76 13.26 9.67
C LYS A 148 -2.33 13.46 9.13
N ALA A 149 -1.74 14.61 9.43
CA ALA A 149 -0.32 14.84 9.19
C ALA A 149 0.52 13.74 9.86
N GLY A 150 1.57 13.27 9.19
CA GLY A 150 2.39 12.14 9.61
C GLY A 150 1.84 10.74 9.27
N SER A 151 0.59 10.63 8.79
CA SER A 151 0.08 9.37 8.25
C SER A 151 0.83 8.99 6.96
N HIS A 152 0.99 7.70 6.74
CA HIS A 152 1.69 7.17 5.56
C HIS A 152 0.73 6.52 4.58
N ILE A 153 1.05 6.58 3.29
CA ILE A 153 0.34 5.87 2.23
C ILE A 153 1.36 5.01 1.49
N VAL A 154 1.15 3.71 1.48
CA VAL A 154 1.88 2.75 0.68
C VAL A 154 1.08 2.48 -0.59
N TRP A 155 1.57 3.01 -1.70
CA TRP A 155 0.89 2.94 -3.00
C TRP A 155 1.58 1.93 -3.90
N LEU A 156 0.93 0.79 -4.14
CA LEU A 156 1.41 -0.24 -5.06
C LEU A 156 0.76 -0.03 -6.43
N ASP A 157 1.55 0.24 -7.46
CA ASP A 157 1.01 0.56 -8.78
C ASP A 157 2.06 0.41 -9.90
N GLN A 158 1.65 0.60 -11.14
CA GLN A 158 2.54 0.68 -12.30
C GLN A 158 2.83 2.12 -12.72
N VAL A 159 2.15 3.10 -12.09
CA VAL A 159 2.32 4.52 -12.37
C VAL A 159 2.40 5.29 -11.05
N LEU A 160 3.24 6.33 -11.01
CA LEU A 160 3.22 7.29 -9.92
C LEU A 160 1.93 8.12 -10.03
N PRO A 161 1.03 8.11 -9.02
CA PRO A 161 -0.19 8.89 -9.10
C PRO A 161 0.13 10.38 -9.12
N MET A 162 -0.67 11.20 -9.81
CA MET A 162 -0.56 12.65 -9.66
C MET A 162 -0.99 13.04 -8.25
N TYR A 163 -0.11 13.73 -7.52
CA TYR A 163 -0.33 14.18 -6.15
C TYR A 163 0.11 15.65 -6.00
N ARG A 164 -0.38 16.32 -4.96
CA ARG A 164 0.10 17.66 -4.64
C ARG A 164 1.30 17.60 -3.70
N LYS A 165 2.39 18.27 -4.07
CA LYS A 165 3.66 18.27 -3.32
C LYS A 165 3.62 19.09 -2.03
N ASP A 166 2.65 19.99 -1.89
CA ASP A 166 2.36 20.72 -0.65
C ASP A 166 1.60 19.84 0.36
N GLU A 167 0.89 18.82 -0.10
CA GLU A 167 0.14 17.89 0.77
C GLU A 167 0.92 16.64 1.17
N PHE A 168 1.80 16.15 0.30
CA PHE A 168 2.53 14.90 0.50
C PHE A 168 4.02 15.02 0.14
N SER A 169 4.87 14.36 0.92
CA SER A 169 6.25 14.02 0.53
C SER A 169 6.31 12.57 0.04
N VAL A 170 7.21 12.28 -0.90
CA VAL A 170 7.58 10.90 -1.26
C VAL A 170 8.81 10.54 -0.46
N GLU A 171 8.69 9.55 0.42
CA GLU A 171 9.77 9.11 1.29
C GLU A 171 10.42 7.81 0.84
N ALA A 172 9.71 6.97 0.06
CA ALA A 172 10.30 5.78 -0.54
C ALA A 172 9.78 5.48 -1.94
N THR A 173 10.63 4.88 -2.77
CA THR A 173 10.29 4.30 -4.07
C THR A 173 11.00 2.95 -4.23
N ILE A 174 10.25 1.85 -4.14
CA ILE A 174 10.79 0.49 -4.15
C ILE A 174 10.24 -0.25 -5.37
N GLY A 175 11.11 -0.79 -6.21
CA GLY A 175 10.71 -1.64 -7.33
C GLY A 175 10.25 -3.02 -6.86
N MET A 176 9.27 -3.63 -7.53
CA MET A 176 8.77 -4.95 -7.15
C MET A 176 8.57 -5.86 -8.37
N TRP A 177 9.28 -6.98 -8.34
CA TRP A 177 9.09 -8.11 -9.25
C TRP A 177 8.36 -9.23 -8.53
N LYS A 178 7.20 -9.65 -9.04
CA LYS A 178 6.40 -10.72 -8.41
C LYS A 178 6.94 -12.12 -8.74
N SER A 179 6.85 -12.51 -10.01
CA SER A 179 7.48 -13.72 -10.56
C SER A 179 7.53 -13.61 -12.09
N THR A 180 7.98 -14.66 -12.79
CA THR A 180 8.03 -14.68 -14.25
C THR A 180 6.67 -14.37 -14.87
N ASN A 181 6.65 -13.62 -15.98
CA ASN A 181 5.45 -13.21 -16.71
C ASN A 181 4.44 -12.36 -15.91
N HIS A 182 4.90 -11.66 -14.87
CA HIS A 182 4.11 -10.65 -14.16
C HIS A 182 4.64 -9.26 -14.45
N ARG A 183 3.74 -8.28 -14.48
CA ARG A 183 4.12 -6.88 -14.67
C ARG A 183 4.93 -6.37 -13.47
N PHE A 184 5.96 -5.57 -13.74
CA PHE A 184 6.68 -4.82 -12.72
C PHE A 184 5.74 -3.81 -12.05
N ARG A 185 5.90 -3.63 -10.74
CA ARG A 185 5.17 -2.64 -9.95
C ARG A 185 6.14 -1.79 -9.16
N GLY A 186 5.80 -0.52 -8.96
CA GLY A 186 6.46 0.37 -8.01
C GLY A 186 5.64 0.47 -6.73
N ILE A 187 6.34 0.43 -5.60
CA ILE A 187 5.80 0.82 -4.30
C ILE A 187 6.28 2.24 -4.03
N THR A 188 5.36 3.19 -4.03
CA THR A 188 5.65 4.56 -3.61
C THR A 188 5.10 4.78 -2.21
N ILE A 189 5.94 5.23 -1.29
CA ILE A 189 5.53 5.56 0.07
C ILE A 189 5.46 7.08 0.18
N PHE A 190 4.26 7.57 0.46
CA PHE A 190 3.99 8.97 0.74
C PHE A 190 3.84 9.18 2.24
N ARG A 191 4.24 10.37 2.71
CA ARG A 191 3.87 10.88 4.03
C ARG A 191 3.01 12.13 3.88
N LYS A 192 1.89 12.16 4.60
CA LYS A 192 1.03 13.34 4.69
C LYS A 192 1.76 14.43 5.47
N LYS A 193 1.90 15.61 4.86
CA LYS A 193 2.43 16.82 5.49
C LYS A 193 1.45 17.43 6.48
#